data_AF-A0A6P8CXQ1-F1
#
_entry.id   AF-A0A6P8CXQ1-F1
#
_cell.length_a   1.000
_cell.length_b   1.000
_cell.length_c   1.000
_cell.angle_alpha   90.00
_cell.angle_beta   90.00
_cell.angle_gamma   90.00
#
_symmetry.space_group_name_H-M   'P 1'
#
loop_
_entity.id
_entity.type
_entity.pdbx_description
1 polymer ?
#
loop_
_entity_poly.entity_id
_entity_poly.type
_entity_poly.pdbx_seq_one_letter_code
_entity_poly.pdbx_strand_id
1 'polypeptide(L)'
;MSWWTSGSRMPPGPGIHLWSMLDVSGPSTPAQSSEPSSGSQSTGCLFLHSCEVVSALCAIGGNSDALPRTDMLIDPSKIKVSIEYGISEIFNGMSIKTPPKDGEWGFNLPELELKFPAGTLDPEFEPVVKELPKWGETSSDAYARFGPVIHALADRYPSENLLFITHGAGLRATAWTFLNGAEVHKVEYCAYVELERQINMNDSNSFIAGKFGVVSHHGY
;
A
#
# COMPACT_ATOMS: atom_id res chain seq x y z
N MET A 1 -7.09 18.78 -10.00
CA MET A 1 -5.84 19.38 -9.47
C MET A 1 -6.15 19.93 -8.10
N SER A 2 -5.90 19.13 -7.06
CA SER A 2 -6.10 19.49 -5.67
C SER A 2 -4.77 19.31 -4.95
N TRP A 3 -4.28 20.42 -4.43
CA TRP A 3 -3.19 20.51 -3.47
C TRP A 3 -3.75 20.31 -2.04
N TRP A 4 -2.85 20.02 -1.08
CA TRP A 4 -3.01 20.14 0.40
C TRP A 4 -3.79 19.02 1.13
N THR A 5 -3.58 18.67 2.41
CA THR A 5 -2.57 18.96 3.47
C THR A 5 -2.83 17.98 4.62
N SER A 6 -1.77 17.45 5.23
CA SER A 6 -1.77 16.98 6.62
C SER A 6 -0.28 16.87 7.00
N GLY A 7 0.29 17.69 7.88
CA GLY A 7 -0.22 18.06 9.19
C GLY A 7 0.31 17.11 10.28
N SER A 8 0.69 15.89 9.91
CA SER A 8 1.26 14.91 10.84
C SER A 8 2.77 14.89 10.72
N ARG A 9 3.43 15.37 11.76
CA ARG A 9 4.86 15.15 12.01
C ARG A 9 5.09 13.64 11.98
N MET A 10 5.96 13.12 11.11
CA MET A 10 6.49 11.76 11.27
C MET A 10 7.08 11.67 12.68
N PRO A 11 6.53 10.84 13.59
CA PRO A 11 7.08 10.73 14.93
C PRO A 11 8.51 10.17 14.86
N PRO A 12 9.41 10.58 15.78
CA PRO A 12 10.71 9.96 15.89
C PRO A 12 10.54 8.56 16.51
N GLY A 13 10.23 7.57 15.67
CA GLY A 13 10.04 6.17 16.01
C GLY A 13 9.57 5.36 14.80
N PRO A 14 9.75 4.02 14.78
CA PRO A 14 9.27 3.17 13.70
C PRO A 14 7.73 3.16 13.65
N GLY A 15 7.17 3.71 12.58
CA GLY A 15 5.74 3.79 12.29
C GLY A 15 5.37 3.04 11.01
N ILE A 16 4.11 2.60 10.93
CA ILE A 16 3.54 1.99 9.72
C ILE A 16 2.44 2.87 9.20
N HIS A 17 2.54 3.26 7.93
CA HIS A 17 1.52 4.01 7.23
C HIS A 17 0.91 3.13 6.15
N LEU A 18 -0.40 2.92 6.19
CA LEU A 18 -1.15 2.26 5.13
C LEU A 18 -1.94 3.30 4.35
N TRP A 19 -1.79 3.29 3.03
CA TRP A 19 -2.54 4.13 2.10
C TRP A 19 -3.37 3.25 1.17
N SER A 20 -4.62 3.65 0.98
CA SER A 20 -5.50 3.07 -0.01
C SER A 20 -5.60 3.98 -1.22
N MET A 21 -5.44 3.44 -2.42
CA MET A 21 -5.79 4.14 -3.65
C MET A 21 -6.90 3.35 -4.32
N LEU A 22 -8.11 3.91 -4.34
CA LEU A 22 -9.27 3.26 -4.92
C LEU A 22 -9.41 3.57 -6.41
N ASP A 23 -9.39 2.54 -7.26
CA ASP A 23 -10.08 2.61 -8.55
C ASP A 23 -11.36 1.76 -8.45
N VAL A 24 -12.52 2.44 -8.47
CA VAL A 24 -13.80 1.79 -8.76
C VAL A 24 -14.40 2.60 -9.89
N SER A 25 -14.38 2.01 -11.09
CA SER A 25 -14.96 2.57 -12.30
C SER A 25 -16.35 3.15 -12.02
N GLY A 26 -16.46 4.49 -12.06
CA GLY A 26 -17.73 5.21 -12.03
C GLY A 26 -18.49 5.06 -13.37
N PRO A 27 -19.77 5.48 -13.43
CA PRO A 27 -20.78 4.90 -14.32
C PRO A 27 -20.47 5.12 -15.82
N SER A 28 -20.78 4.08 -16.57
CA SER A 28 -20.65 3.96 -18.02
C SER A 28 -21.31 5.12 -18.78
N THR A 29 -20.51 5.79 -19.60
CA THR A 29 -21.01 6.57 -20.76
C THR A 29 -20.75 5.74 -22.02
N PRO A 30 -21.70 5.59 -22.96
CA PRO A 30 -21.62 4.55 -23.97
C PRO A 30 -20.62 4.86 -25.09
N ALA A 31 -19.72 3.90 -25.30
CA ALA A 31 -19.07 3.45 -26.53
C ALA A 31 -18.56 4.50 -27.54
N GLN A 32 -17.24 4.43 -27.81
CA GLN A 32 -16.74 4.30 -29.18
C GLN A 32 -15.41 3.51 -29.24
N SER A 33 -15.55 2.27 -29.71
CA SER A 33 -14.60 1.39 -30.42
C SER A 33 -13.10 1.73 -30.45
N SER A 34 -12.33 1.13 -29.54
CA SER A 34 -11.18 0.24 -29.81
C SER A 34 -10.40 0.03 -28.50
N GLU A 35 -10.86 -0.89 -27.65
CA GLU A 35 -10.21 -1.16 -26.35
C GLU A 35 -9.30 -2.40 -26.37
N PRO A 36 -8.09 -2.32 -25.79
CA PRO A 36 -7.39 -3.50 -25.28
C PRO A 36 -8.04 -3.98 -23.97
N SER A 37 -7.85 -5.26 -23.65
CA SER A 37 -8.51 -6.03 -22.58
C SER A 37 -8.64 -5.30 -21.23
N SER A 38 -9.88 -5.00 -20.86
CA SER A 38 -10.28 -4.23 -19.67
C SER A 38 -9.98 -4.86 -18.30
N GLY A 39 -9.57 -6.14 -18.24
CA GLY A 39 -9.08 -6.77 -17.00
C GLY A 39 -7.72 -6.24 -16.52
N SER A 40 -6.95 -5.60 -17.40
CA SER A 40 -5.63 -5.01 -17.12
C SER A 40 -5.71 -3.61 -16.46
N GLN A 41 -6.87 -2.94 -16.51
CA GLN A 41 -6.95 -1.51 -16.20
C GLN A 41 -6.94 -1.20 -14.70
N SER A 42 -7.70 -1.92 -13.85
CA SER A 42 -7.81 -1.57 -12.41
C SER A 42 -6.52 -1.81 -11.62
N THR A 43 -5.88 -2.96 -11.80
CA THR A 43 -4.60 -3.25 -11.15
C THR A 43 -3.43 -2.49 -11.78
N GLY A 44 -3.53 -2.18 -13.08
CA GLY A 44 -2.63 -1.26 -13.76
C GLY A 44 -2.65 0.15 -13.15
N CYS A 45 -3.84 0.65 -12.78
CA CYS A 45 -3.98 1.97 -12.16
C CYS A 45 -3.35 2.05 -10.77
N LEU A 46 -3.58 1.06 -9.89
CA LEU A 46 -2.91 1.05 -8.58
C LEU A 46 -1.39 1.02 -8.72
N PHE A 47 -0.88 0.18 -9.62
CA PHE A 47 0.55 0.07 -9.84
C PHE A 47 1.18 1.38 -10.35
N LEU A 48 0.50 2.05 -11.30
CA LEU A 48 0.92 3.35 -11.81
C LEU A 48 0.93 4.41 -10.70
N HIS A 49 -0.09 4.45 -9.85
CA HIS A 49 -0.13 5.40 -8.75
C HIS A 49 0.94 5.12 -7.67
N SER A 50 1.29 3.84 -7.43
CA SER A 50 2.44 3.48 -6.59
C SER A 50 3.75 4.06 -7.14
N CYS A 51 3.97 3.97 -8.46
CA CYS A 51 5.15 4.55 -9.10
C CYS A 51 5.18 6.08 -8.96
N GLU A 52 4.03 6.75 -9.10
CA GLU A 52 3.91 8.20 -8.91
C GLU A 52 4.24 8.63 -7.48
N VAL A 53 3.75 7.89 -6.47
CA VAL A 53 4.08 8.17 -5.06
C VAL A 53 5.57 8.00 -4.80
N VAL A 54 6.18 6.92 -5.26
CA VAL A 54 7.62 6.71 -5.11
C VAL A 54 8.40 7.83 -5.80
N SER A 55 8.01 8.19 -7.03
CA SER A 55 8.65 9.27 -7.78
C SER A 55 8.54 10.62 -7.06
N ALA A 56 7.38 10.91 -6.48
CA ALA A 56 7.18 12.13 -5.69
C ALA A 56 8.05 12.13 -4.43
N LEU A 57 8.16 11.01 -3.71
CA LEU A 57 9.04 10.87 -2.56
C LEU A 57 10.52 11.07 -2.93
N CYS A 58 10.95 10.54 -4.07
CA CYS A 58 12.30 10.75 -4.59
C CYS A 58 12.59 12.20 -5.02
N ALA A 59 11.57 12.95 -5.45
CA ALA A 59 11.75 14.33 -5.94
C ALA A 59 11.97 15.36 -4.81
N ILE A 60 11.59 15.04 -3.58
CA ILE A 60 11.69 15.94 -2.41
C ILE A 60 13.16 16.33 -2.09
N GLY A 61 14.14 15.58 -2.57
CA GLY A 61 15.57 15.89 -2.38
C GLY A 61 16.23 16.77 -3.44
N GLY A 62 15.52 17.19 -4.51
CA GLY A 62 16.16 17.61 -5.77
C GLY A 62 16.23 19.11 -6.10
N ASN A 63 15.47 20.01 -5.46
CA ASN A 63 15.54 21.43 -5.82
C ASN A 63 15.13 22.37 -4.67
N SER A 64 16.07 23.23 -4.29
CA SER A 64 15.85 24.40 -3.44
C SER A 64 15.00 25.44 -4.18
N ASP A 65 14.10 26.11 -3.43
CA ASP A 65 13.59 27.49 -3.63
C ASP A 65 12.05 27.69 -3.65
N ALA A 66 11.23 26.65 -3.42
CA ALA A 66 9.82 26.90 -3.14
C ALA A 66 9.21 25.90 -2.14
N LEU A 67 8.73 26.46 -1.01
CA LEU A 67 7.84 25.93 0.03
C LEU A 67 8.49 25.65 1.40
N PRO A 68 7.77 25.93 2.51
CA PRO A 68 8.33 25.96 3.85
C PRO A 68 8.68 24.54 4.30
N ARG A 69 9.89 24.44 4.88
CA ARG A 69 10.50 23.24 5.45
C ARG A 69 9.50 22.39 6.24
N THR A 70 9.35 21.15 5.83
CA THR A 70 9.22 20.01 6.72
C THR A 70 10.59 19.35 6.83
N ASP A 71 11.10 19.19 8.05
CA ASP A 71 12.53 19.16 8.38
C ASP A 71 13.28 17.84 8.07
N MET A 72 12.82 17.05 7.10
CA MET A 72 13.52 15.85 6.65
C MET A 72 13.52 15.79 5.13
N LEU A 73 14.67 16.10 4.52
CA LEU A 73 14.97 15.64 3.17
C LEU A 73 14.93 14.10 3.21
N ILE A 74 14.01 13.50 2.46
CA ILE A 74 14.04 12.06 2.20
C ILE A 74 15.13 11.87 1.16
N ASP A 75 16.22 11.20 1.56
CA ASP A 75 17.27 10.77 0.65
C ASP A 75 16.69 9.68 -0.26
N PRO A 76 16.57 9.92 -1.58
CA PRO A 76 15.96 8.96 -2.50
C PRO A 76 16.69 7.61 -2.52
N SER A 77 17.98 7.59 -2.20
CA SER A 77 18.76 6.34 -2.12
C SER A 77 18.37 5.43 -0.95
N LYS A 78 17.66 5.97 0.03
CA LYS A 78 17.14 5.24 1.20
C LYS A 78 15.73 4.72 1.00
N ILE A 79 15.05 5.12 -0.08
CA ILE A 79 13.72 4.59 -0.40
C ILE A 79 13.91 3.21 -1.02
N LYS A 80 13.25 2.22 -0.41
CA LYS A 80 13.17 0.86 -0.91
C LYS A 80 11.72 0.51 -1.24
N VAL A 81 11.53 -0.12 -2.39
CA VAL A 81 10.24 -0.47 -2.96
C VAL A 81 10.20 -1.96 -3.23
N SER A 82 9.09 -2.57 -2.83
CA SER A 82 8.87 -4.00 -2.87
C SER A 82 7.40 -4.29 -3.20
N ILE A 83 7.14 -5.43 -3.84
CA ILE A 83 5.79 -5.86 -4.23
C ILE A 83 5.36 -7.00 -3.29
N GLU A 84 4.27 -6.79 -2.54
CA GLU A 84 3.72 -7.78 -1.61
C GLU A 84 2.32 -8.23 -2.04
N TYR A 85 2.16 -9.52 -2.36
CA TYR A 85 0.86 -10.09 -2.76
C TYR A 85 -0.11 -10.21 -1.60
N GLY A 86 0.40 -10.34 -0.38
CA GLY A 86 -0.36 -10.45 0.85
C GLY A 86 -1.23 -9.23 1.17
N ILE A 87 -1.02 -8.11 0.49
CA ILE A 87 -1.85 -6.89 0.61
C ILE A 87 -2.63 -6.55 -0.67
N SER A 88 -2.75 -7.49 -1.60
CA SER A 88 -3.61 -7.35 -2.79
C SER A 88 -5.10 -7.35 -2.43
N GLU A 89 -5.94 -6.79 -3.33
CA GLU A 89 -7.41 -6.77 -3.20
C GLU A 89 -8.00 -8.17 -2.96
N ILE A 90 -9.28 -8.24 -2.60
CA ILE A 90 -10.00 -9.50 -2.44
C ILE A 90 -10.30 -10.06 -3.83
N PHE A 91 -9.82 -11.27 -4.12
CA PHE A 91 -9.96 -11.86 -5.44
C PHE A 91 -11.32 -12.55 -5.60
N ASN A 92 -12.39 -11.78 -5.73
CA ASN A 92 -13.73 -12.28 -5.99
C ASN A 92 -14.58 -11.33 -6.85
N GLY A 93 -15.74 -11.80 -7.29
CA GLY A 93 -16.67 -11.00 -8.12
C GLY A 93 -17.35 -9.83 -7.40
N MET A 94 -17.22 -9.75 -6.07
CA MET A 94 -17.73 -8.59 -5.32
C MET A 94 -16.77 -7.42 -5.45
N SER A 95 -15.47 -7.64 -5.20
CA SER A 95 -14.42 -6.62 -5.27
C SER A 95 -13.93 -6.37 -6.70
N ILE A 96 -13.85 -7.39 -7.53
CA ILE A 96 -13.34 -7.28 -8.91
C ILE A 96 -14.48 -7.55 -9.90
N LYS A 97 -14.94 -6.50 -10.57
CA LYS A 97 -16.09 -6.56 -11.50
C LYS A 97 -15.75 -7.18 -12.86
N THR A 98 -14.49 -7.16 -13.24
CA THR A 98 -14.04 -7.60 -14.57
C THR A 98 -12.79 -8.47 -14.43
N PRO A 99 -12.94 -9.71 -13.91
CA PRO A 99 -11.82 -10.64 -13.83
C PRO A 99 -11.36 -11.10 -15.23
N PRO A 100 -10.10 -11.57 -15.36
CA PRO A 100 -9.63 -12.24 -16.57
C PRO A 100 -10.47 -13.49 -16.86
N LYS A 101 -10.74 -13.76 -18.14
CA LYS A 101 -11.62 -14.87 -18.58
C LYS A 101 -11.00 -16.25 -18.36
N ASP A 102 -9.68 -16.33 -18.44
CA ASP A 102 -8.85 -17.52 -18.27
C ASP A 102 -8.33 -17.68 -16.84
N GLY A 103 -8.60 -16.71 -15.95
CA GLY A 103 -8.06 -16.68 -14.59
C GLY A 103 -6.61 -16.21 -14.51
N GLU A 104 -6.00 -15.87 -15.64
CA GLU A 104 -4.64 -15.37 -15.71
C GLU A 104 -4.64 -13.85 -15.53
N TRP A 105 -4.15 -13.39 -14.39
CA TRP A 105 -4.13 -11.96 -14.06
C TRP A 105 -3.09 -11.16 -14.86
N GLY A 106 -2.19 -11.84 -15.57
CA GLY A 106 -1.29 -11.22 -16.53
C GLY A 106 -0.25 -10.27 -15.92
N PHE A 107 0.08 -10.42 -14.64
CA PHE A 107 1.12 -9.59 -14.02
C PHE A 107 2.50 -9.96 -14.55
N ASN A 108 3.05 -9.11 -15.41
CA ASN A 108 4.44 -9.17 -15.80
C ASN A 108 5.28 -8.41 -14.78
N LEU A 109 5.66 -9.07 -13.69
CA LEU A 109 6.45 -8.44 -12.61
C LEU A 109 7.67 -7.68 -13.11
N PRO A 110 8.55 -8.25 -13.96
CA PRO A 110 9.68 -7.50 -14.51
C PRO A 110 9.27 -6.19 -15.19
N GLU A 111 8.17 -6.18 -15.95
CA GLU A 111 7.67 -4.97 -16.61
C GLU A 111 7.14 -3.94 -15.61
N LEU A 112 6.46 -4.40 -14.56
CA LEU A 112 5.99 -3.56 -13.48
C LEU A 112 7.17 -2.94 -12.73
N GLU A 113 8.12 -3.76 -12.28
CA GLU A 113 9.33 -3.34 -11.58
C GLU A 113 10.10 -2.24 -12.34
N LEU A 114 10.21 -2.36 -13.67
CA LEU A 114 10.86 -1.36 -14.53
C LEU A 114 10.23 0.04 -14.50
N LYS A 115 9.00 0.20 -13.99
CA LYS A 115 8.35 1.52 -13.89
C LYS A 115 8.75 2.29 -12.64
N PHE A 116 9.32 1.63 -11.63
CA PHE A 116 9.80 2.34 -10.45
C PHE A 116 11.08 3.12 -10.78
N PRO A 117 11.32 4.25 -10.09
CA PRO A 117 12.57 4.99 -10.26
C PRO A 117 13.80 4.11 -10.03
N ALA A 118 14.81 4.28 -10.88
CA ALA A 118 16.03 3.46 -10.83
C ALA A 118 16.68 3.51 -9.43
N GLY A 119 17.07 2.33 -8.92
CA GLY A 119 17.71 2.18 -7.60
C GLY A 119 16.77 2.08 -6.41
N THR A 120 15.46 2.26 -6.60
CA THR A 120 14.46 2.15 -5.52
C THR A 120 13.98 0.73 -5.27
N LEU A 121 13.99 -0.15 -6.27
CA LEU A 121 13.66 -1.56 -6.08
C LEU A 121 14.59 -2.20 -5.04
N ASP A 122 14.02 -2.99 -4.14
CA ASP A 122 14.75 -3.81 -3.19
C ASP A 122 15.00 -5.21 -3.80
N PRO A 123 16.24 -5.52 -4.23
CA PRO A 123 16.54 -6.82 -4.83
C PRO A 123 16.53 -7.97 -3.81
N GLU A 124 16.63 -7.67 -2.51
CA GLU A 124 16.69 -8.68 -1.45
C GLU A 124 15.31 -8.96 -0.84
N PHE A 125 14.27 -8.29 -1.32
CA PHE A 125 12.93 -8.46 -0.78
C PHE A 125 12.32 -9.79 -1.22
N GLU A 126 11.92 -10.60 -0.25
CA GLU A 126 11.09 -11.78 -0.47
C GLU A 126 9.66 -11.55 0.07
N PRO A 127 8.61 -11.62 -0.78
CA PRO A 127 7.22 -11.47 -0.33
C PRO A 127 6.86 -12.45 0.78
N VAL A 128 6.13 -11.97 1.79
CA VAL A 128 5.58 -12.83 2.86
C VAL A 128 4.60 -13.84 2.27
N VAL A 129 3.75 -13.39 1.33
CA VAL A 129 2.89 -14.26 0.54
C VAL A 129 3.49 -14.39 -0.85
N LYS A 130 3.84 -15.63 -1.24
CA LYS A 130 4.58 -15.92 -2.49
C LYS A 130 3.73 -15.94 -3.75
N GLU A 131 2.42 -16.02 -3.60
CA GLU A 131 1.47 -16.16 -4.70
C GLU A 131 0.28 -15.20 -4.50
N LEU A 132 -0.41 -14.88 -5.59
CA LEU A 132 -1.64 -14.12 -5.52
C LEU A 132 -2.77 -14.94 -4.88
N PRO A 133 -3.76 -14.27 -4.26
CA PRO A 133 -4.94 -14.96 -3.76
C PRO A 133 -5.69 -15.70 -4.87
N LYS A 134 -6.30 -16.83 -4.51
CA LYS A 134 -7.12 -17.59 -5.46
C LYS A 134 -8.45 -16.89 -5.70
N TRP A 135 -8.95 -16.99 -6.94
CA TRP A 135 -10.26 -16.48 -7.27
C TRP A 135 -11.37 -17.16 -6.43
N GLY A 136 -12.31 -16.36 -5.95
CA GLY A 136 -13.35 -16.81 -5.01
C GLY A 136 -13.00 -16.62 -3.53
N GLU A 137 -11.91 -15.91 -3.21
CA GLU A 137 -11.52 -15.58 -1.84
C GLU A 137 -12.68 -14.88 -1.10
N THR A 138 -12.98 -15.32 0.13
CA THR A 138 -13.98 -14.65 0.96
C THR A 138 -13.39 -13.38 1.59
N SER A 139 -14.23 -12.42 1.97
CA SER A 139 -13.74 -11.23 2.69
C SER A 139 -13.06 -11.60 4.02
N SER A 140 -13.53 -12.65 4.69
CA SER A 140 -12.92 -13.14 5.92
C SER A 140 -11.52 -13.72 5.67
N ASP A 141 -11.35 -14.53 4.62
CA ASP A 141 -10.05 -15.11 4.28
C ASP A 141 -9.04 -14.03 3.89
N ALA A 142 -9.49 -13.03 3.12
CA ALA A 142 -8.66 -11.89 2.78
C ALA A 142 -8.23 -11.13 4.04
N TYR A 143 -9.15 -10.80 4.95
CA TYR A 143 -8.82 -10.05 6.17
C TYR A 143 -7.88 -10.84 7.08
N ALA A 144 -8.03 -12.16 7.14
CA ALA A 144 -7.12 -13.04 7.86
C ALA A 144 -5.69 -13.05 7.28
N ARG A 145 -5.51 -12.64 6.01
CA ARG A 145 -4.20 -12.52 5.35
C ARG A 145 -3.51 -11.18 5.61
N PHE A 146 -4.24 -10.04 5.60
CA PHE A 146 -3.62 -8.71 5.73
C PHE A 146 -2.88 -8.50 7.07
N GLY A 147 -3.54 -8.81 8.19
CA GLY A 147 -2.99 -8.59 9.52
C GLY A 147 -1.63 -9.27 9.74
N PRO A 148 -1.52 -10.60 9.51
CA PRO A 148 -0.25 -11.31 9.61
C PRO A 148 0.85 -10.78 8.68
N VAL A 149 0.50 -10.34 7.48
CA VAL A 149 1.47 -9.78 6.51
C VAL A 149 2.03 -8.46 7.00
N ILE A 150 1.17 -7.54 7.46
CA ILE A 150 1.60 -6.25 8.03
C ILE A 150 2.49 -6.49 9.26
N HIS A 151 2.11 -7.42 10.13
CA HIS A 151 2.92 -7.81 11.29
C HIS A 151 4.30 -8.35 10.88
N ALA A 152 4.34 -9.32 9.95
CA ALA A 152 5.58 -9.95 9.53
C ALA A 152 6.55 -8.95 8.88
N LEU A 153 6.04 -8.04 8.06
CA LEU A 153 6.86 -7.00 7.42
C LEU A 153 7.35 -5.97 8.43
N ALA A 154 6.52 -5.57 9.38
CA ALA A 154 6.96 -4.72 10.48
C ALA A 154 8.06 -5.35 11.32
N ASP A 155 7.95 -6.65 11.60
CA ASP A 155 8.95 -7.41 12.38
C ASP A 155 10.25 -7.61 11.61
N ARG A 156 10.18 -7.69 10.28
CA ARG A 156 11.35 -7.76 9.41
C ARG A 156 12.13 -6.43 9.38
N TYR A 157 11.42 -5.31 9.49
CA TYR A 157 12.00 -3.97 9.44
C TYR A 157 11.65 -3.15 10.70
N PRO A 158 12.09 -3.58 11.89
CA PRO A 158 11.61 -3.02 13.16
C PRO A 158 12.14 -1.60 13.46
N SER A 159 13.14 -1.14 12.71
CA SER A 159 13.71 0.22 12.80
C SER A 159 13.24 1.16 11.70
N GLU A 160 12.46 0.67 10.74
CA GLU A 160 12.08 1.42 9.55
C GLU A 160 10.64 1.91 9.63
N ASN A 161 10.37 2.99 8.89
CA ASN A 161 9.00 3.39 8.59
C ASN A 161 8.52 2.66 7.33
N LEU A 162 7.39 1.98 7.42
CA LEU A 162 6.82 1.23 6.29
C LEU A 162 5.63 1.98 5.71
N LEU A 163 5.63 2.15 4.39
CA LEU A 163 4.48 2.66 3.62
C LEU A 163 3.91 1.54 2.77
N PHE A 164 2.66 1.16 3.04
CA PHE A 164 1.93 0.16 2.28
C PHE A 164 0.91 0.82 1.39
N ILE A 165 1.02 0.61 0.07
CA ILE A 165 0.04 1.10 -0.91
C ILE A 165 -0.84 -0.08 -1.32
N THR A 166 -2.13 0.01 -1.03
CA THR A 166 -3.09 -1.09 -1.23
C THR A 166 -4.43 -0.58 -1.76
N HIS A 167 -5.38 -1.50 -1.92
CA HIS A 167 -6.74 -1.24 -2.37
C HIS A 167 -7.66 -0.92 -1.19
N GLY A 168 -8.95 -0.64 -1.44
CA GLY A 168 -9.92 -0.32 -0.40
C GLY A 168 -10.05 -1.43 0.65
N ALA A 169 -10.00 -2.70 0.23
CA ALA A 169 -10.08 -3.81 1.16
C ALA A 169 -8.90 -3.89 2.15
N GLY A 170 -7.69 -3.46 1.77
CA GLY A 170 -6.56 -3.47 2.68
C GLY A 170 -6.72 -2.51 3.85
N LEU A 171 -7.33 -1.34 3.60
CA LEU A 171 -7.66 -0.38 4.65
C LEU A 171 -8.77 -0.92 5.57
N ARG A 172 -9.81 -1.54 5.00
CA ARG A 172 -10.87 -2.18 5.79
C ARG A 172 -10.35 -3.33 6.65
N ALA A 173 -9.49 -4.18 6.09
CA ALA A 173 -8.87 -5.30 6.81
C ALA A 173 -7.98 -4.78 7.96
N THR A 174 -7.28 -3.67 7.74
CA THR A 174 -6.43 -3.02 8.74
C THR A 174 -7.27 -2.40 9.85
N ALA A 175 -8.36 -1.70 9.52
CA ALA A 175 -9.31 -1.22 10.52
C ALA A 175 -9.92 -2.38 11.32
N TRP A 176 -10.37 -3.45 10.65
CA TRP A 176 -10.87 -4.63 11.32
C TRP A 176 -9.85 -5.23 12.30
N THR A 177 -8.60 -5.37 11.86
CA THR A 177 -7.53 -6.02 12.64
C THR A 177 -7.03 -5.15 13.81
N PHE A 178 -6.81 -3.86 13.58
CA PHE A 178 -6.10 -2.97 14.50
C PHE A 178 -6.98 -1.94 15.21
N LEU A 179 -8.25 -1.79 14.80
CA LEU A 179 -9.27 -0.97 15.47
C LEU A 179 -10.37 -1.85 16.10
N ASN A 180 -9.99 -2.97 16.72
CA ASN A 180 -10.90 -3.84 17.48
C ASN A 180 -12.16 -4.28 16.73
N GLY A 181 -12.03 -4.67 15.46
CA GLY A 181 -13.16 -5.11 14.64
C GLY A 181 -14.01 -3.97 14.08
N ALA A 182 -13.46 -2.76 13.98
CA ALA A 182 -14.16 -1.64 13.36
C ALA A 182 -14.55 -1.96 11.91
N GLU A 183 -15.85 -1.85 11.61
CA GLU A 183 -16.37 -2.04 10.26
C GLU A 183 -16.27 -0.75 9.45
N VAL A 184 -15.58 -0.83 8.31
CA VAL A 184 -15.42 0.29 7.38
C VAL A 184 -16.15 -0.02 6.08
N HIS A 185 -17.29 0.63 5.85
CA HIS A 185 -18.13 0.35 4.69
C HIS A 185 -17.64 1.06 3.42
N LYS A 186 -17.17 2.29 3.55
CA LYS A 186 -16.67 3.11 2.44
C LYS A 186 -15.27 3.59 2.76
N VAL A 187 -14.41 3.54 1.75
CA VAL A 187 -13.05 4.08 1.80
C VAL A 187 -12.98 5.11 0.68
N GLU A 188 -12.39 6.26 0.94
CA GLU A 188 -12.16 7.32 -0.04
C GLU A 188 -10.83 7.11 -0.78
N TYR A 189 -10.67 7.79 -1.92
CA TYR A 189 -9.40 7.78 -2.64
C TYR A 189 -8.30 8.43 -1.79
N CYS A 190 -7.11 7.82 -1.72
CA CYS A 190 -6.01 8.25 -0.86
C CYS A 190 -6.36 8.27 0.64
N ALA A 191 -7.37 7.51 1.06
CA ALA A 191 -7.63 7.25 2.47
C ALA A 191 -6.42 6.54 3.10
N TYR A 192 -6.14 6.83 4.35
CA TYR A 192 -4.97 6.27 5.03
C TYR A 192 -5.24 5.93 6.49
N VAL A 193 -4.42 5.05 7.02
CA VAL A 193 -4.32 4.72 8.44
C VAL A 193 -2.86 4.69 8.85
N GLU A 194 -2.56 5.33 9.96
CA GLU A 194 -1.25 5.34 10.58
C GLU A 194 -1.29 4.49 11.83
N LEU A 195 -0.44 3.47 11.85
CA LEU A 195 -0.23 2.57 12.96
C LEU A 195 1.13 2.85 13.58
N GLU A 196 1.21 2.83 14.90
CA GLU A 196 2.46 2.89 15.64
C GLU A 196 2.54 1.73 16.61
N ARG A 197 3.75 1.23 16.86
CA ARG A 197 4.00 0.26 17.91
C ARG A 197 5.28 0.59 18.65
N GLN A 198 5.32 0.24 19.93
CA GLN A 198 6.55 0.34 20.70
C GLN A 198 7.51 -0.77 20.31
N ILE A 199 8.77 -0.42 20.07
CA ILE A 199 9.87 -1.35 19.85
C ILE A 199 10.90 -1.16 20.96
N ASN A 200 11.12 -2.22 21.73
CA ASN A 200 12.16 -2.25 22.75
C ASN A 200 13.31 -3.13 22.27
N MET A 201 14.42 -2.50 21.90
CA MET A 201 15.66 -3.19 21.55
C MET A 201 16.34 -3.72 22.81
N ASN A 202 16.86 -4.94 22.75
CA ASN A 202 17.71 -5.47 23.80
C ASN A 202 19.18 -5.54 23.37
N ASP A 203 20.06 -5.71 24.35
CA ASP A 203 21.52 -5.71 24.14
C ASP A 203 22.01 -6.86 23.24
N SER A 204 21.17 -7.88 22.98
CA SER A 204 21.49 -9.03 22.13
C SER A 204 21.01 -8.90 20.69
N ASN A 205 20.80 -7.67 20.20
CA ASN A 205 20.38 -7.39 18.82
C ASN A 205 19.03 -8.05 18.45
N SER A 206 18.19 -8.28 19.44
CA SER A 206 16.80 -8.74 19.28
C SER A 206 15.85 -7.69 19.85
N PHE A 207 14.56 -7.79 19.55
CA PHE A 207 13.59 -6.79 19.96
C PHE A 207 12.31 -7.41 20.50
N ILE A 208 11.62 -6.63 21.32
CA ILE A 208 10.25 -6.91 21.75
C ILE A 208 9.36 -5.85 21.13
N ALA A 209 8.39 -6.28 20.31
CA ALA A 209 7.38 -5.42 19.73
C ALA A 209 6.11 -5.42 20.59
N GLY A 210 5.60 -4.23 20.87
CA GLY A 210 4.28 -4.00 21.45
C GLY A 210 3.16 -4.23 20.43
N LYS A 211 1.93 -4.04 20.89
CA LYS A 211 0.76 -4.03 20.00
C LYS A 211 0.77 -2.76 19.15
N PHE A 212 0.20 -2.86 17.95
CA PHE A 212 -0.12 -1.67 17.16
C PHE A 212 -1.24 -0.88 17.81
N GLY A 213 -1.07 0.43 17.84
CA GLY A 213 -2.12 1.41 18.08
C GLY A 213 -2.32 2.27 16.83
N VAL A 214 -3.54 2.77 16.63
CA VAL A 214 -3.81 3.73 15.55
C VAL A 214 -3.50 5.14 16.04
N VAL A 215 -2.64 5.84 15.31
CA VAL A 215 -2.24 7.23 15.59
C VAL A 215 -3.19 8.19 14.91
N SER A 216 -3.46 7.95 13.63
CA SER A 216 -4.35 8.78 12.83
C SER A 216 -4.96 7.98 11.68
N HIS A 217 -6.09 8.45 11.16
CA HIS A 217 -6.71 7.90 9.96
C HIS A 217 -7.50 8.99 9.23
N HIS A 218 -7.74 8.80 7.94
CA HIS A 218 -8.51 9.72 7.11
C HIS A 218 -9.22 8.98 5.98
N GLY A 219 -10.35 9.54 5.52
CA GLY A 219 -11.06 9.06 4.34
C GLY A 219 -11.87 7.79 4.59
N TYR A 220 -12.17 7.46 5.85
CA TYR A 220 -13.15 6.46 6.26
C TYR A 220 -13.52 6.60 7.74
#